data_AF-A0A368KWB6-F1
#
_entry.id   AF-A0A368KWB6-F1
#
_cell.length_a   1.000
_cell.length_b   1.000
_cell.length_c   1.000
_cell.angle_alpha   90.00
_cell.angle_beta   90.00
_cell.angle_gamma   90.00
#
_symmetry.space_group_name_H-M   'P 1'
#
loop_
_entity.id
_entity.type
_entity.pdbx_description
1 polymer ?
#
loop_
_entity_poly.entity_id
_entity_poly.type
_entity_poly.pdbx_seq_one_letter_code
_entity_poly.pdbx_strand_id
1 'polypeptide(L)'
;MEGIFLLREIEPQVKTPIQLSLLDLFAATAAIAVVLWLNRLGNSSSSLSLSTFIALTTSLTQATGMWACWYFAWRWWRKVPIDFQPGHWLLCLLGILFVLLVIDRRLQSWLFVSFDTVTEDVLTTMSYLFLVVALRHLLFLAAGLILPVRWPWRILLLSPFLEMVAFLFLFYAMHSMASTPSLPPHLRLSFTMRSADLAGQVGTSLRVLLLIGLTIWDRLTTPTTRDWLHWVGCVMTFLYFTLTLLVRLRLFAF
;
A
#
# COMPACT_ATOMS: atom_id res chain seq x y z
N MET A 1 -11.01 -50.91 39.08
CA MET A 1 -10.42 -50.79 37.74
C MET A 1 -10.34 -49.32 37.41
N GLU A 2 -9.19 -48.73 37.72
CA GLU A 2 -8.87 -47.31 37.54
C GLU A 2 -8.52 -47.07 36.06
N GLY A 3 -9.33 -46.26 35.39
CA GLY A 3 -9.01 -45.74 34.06
C GLY A 3 -8.28 -44.42 34.22
N ILE A 4 -6.95 -44.48 34.22
CA ILE A 4 -6.07 -43.31 34.18
C ILE A 4 -6.27 -42.62 32.83
N PHE A 5 -7.08 -41.56 32.83
CA PHE A 5 -7.13 -40.58 31.75
C PHE A 5 -5.75 -39.92 31.69
N LEU A 6 -4.95 -40.33 30.71
CA LEU A 6 -3.75 -39.61 30.28
C LEU A 6 -4.18 -38.21 29.83
N LEU A 7 -4.08 -37.26 30.76
CA LEU A 7 -3.86 -35.86 30.45
C LEU A 7 -2.59 -35.81 29.59
N ARG A 8 -2.78 -35.86 28.27
CA ARG A 8 -1.76 -35.48 27.32
C ARG A 8 -1.49 -34.01 27.59
N GLU A 9 -0.45 -33.75 28.37
CA GLU A 9 0.15 -32.43 28.53
C GLU A 9 0.34 -31.88 27.12
N ILE A 10 -0.52 -30.94 26.76
CA ILE A 10 -0.30 -30.07 25.61
C ILE A 10 0.90 -29.25 26.04
N GLU A 11 2.09 -29.68 25.64
CA GLU A 11 3.30 -28.85 25.75
C GLU A 11 2.89 -27.43 25.32
N PRO A 12 3.11 -26.41 26.16
CA PRO A 12 2.85 -25.05 25.75
C PRO A 12 3.72 -24.85 24.51
N GLN A 13 3.10 -24.71 23.34
CA GLN A 13 3.80 -24.29 22.13
C GLN A 13 4.61 -23.08 22.55
N VAL A 14 5.93 -23.26 22.63
CA VAL A 14 6.86 -22.19 22.92
C VAL A 14 6.65 -21.23 21.77
N LYS A 15 5.85 -20.19 22.03
CA LYS A 15 5.78 -19.02 21.17
C LYS A 15 7.23 -18.62 21.05
N THR A 16 7.84 -18.91 19.91
CA THR A 16 9.10 -18.32 19.55
C THR A 16 8.69 -16.95 19.09
N PRO A 17 8.68 -15.91 19.97
CA PRO A 17 8.37 -14.58 19.52
C PRO A 17 9.28 -14.33 18.32
N ILE A 18 8.72 -13.82 17.25
CA ILE A 18 9.55 -13.33 16.16
C ILE A 18 10.18 -12.07 16.71
N GLN A 19 11.23 -12.27 17.51
CA GLN A 19 12.29 -11.31 17.68
C GLN A 19 13.03 -11.32 16.33
N LEU A 20 12.37 -10.79 15.30
CA LEU A 20 13.04 -9.83 14.45
C LEU A 20 13.73 -8.92 15.44
N SER A 21 15.06 -8.97 15.49
CA SER A 21 15.77 -7.97 16.25
C SER A 21 15.27 -6.67 15.63
N LEU A 22 14.54 -5.86 16.40
CA LEU A 22 14.12 -4.53 15.96
C LEU A 22 15.33 -3.78 15.41
N LEU A 23 16.52 -4.16 15.87
CA LEU A 23 17.85 -3.79 15.40
C LEU A 23 18.09 -4.10 13.91
N ASP A 24 17.70 -5.24 13.34
CA ASP A 24 17.88 -5.54 11.91
C ASP A 24 16.97 -4.66 11.04
N LEU A 25 15.71 -4.48 11.46
CA LEU A 25 14.78 -3.57 10.79
C LEU A 25 15.25 -2.11 10.94
N PHE A 26 15.73 -1.75 12.12
CA PHE A 26 16.26 -0.42 12.43
C PHE A 26 17.53 -0.14 11.63
N ALA A 27 18.48 -1.08 11.55
CA ALA A 27 19.71 -0.93 10.78
C ALA A 27 19.43 -0.79 9.29
N ALA A 28 18.50 -1.58 8.74
CA ALA A 28 18.10 -1.47 7.34
C ALA A 28 17.36 -0.16 7.05
N THR A 29 16.41 0.23 7.89
CA THR A 29 15.67 1.50 7.74
C THR A 29 16.56 2.71 7.96
N ALA A 30 17.49 2.67 8.92
CA ALA A 30 18.49 3.70 9.15
C ALA A 30 19.48 3.80 7.98
N ALA A 31 19.97 2.68 7.44
CA ALA A 31 20.83 2.69 6.26
C ALA A 31 20.12 3.33 5.05
N ILE A 32 18.85 2.99 4.83
CA ILE A 32 18.06 3.59 3.74
C ILE A 32 17.78 5.07 4.01
N ALA A 33 17.46 5.45 5.24
CA ALA A 33 17.31 6.84 5.65
C ALA A 33 18.60 7.65 5.42
N VAL A 34 19.77 7.07 5.71
CA VAL A 34 21.08 7.67 5.47
C VAL A 34 21.33 7.82 3.97
N VAL A 35 21.03 6.81 3.14
CA VAL A 35 21.17 6.93 1.66
C VAL A 35 20.25 8.02 1.11
N LEU A 36 19.00 8.09 1.58
CA LEU A 36 18.05 9.14 1.19
C LEU A 36 18.52 10.53 1.65
N TRP A 37 19.12 10.62 2.83
CA TRP A 37 19.71 11.85 3.36
C TRP A 37 20.96 12.30 2.60
N LEU A 38 21.86 11.37 2.27
CA LEU A 38 23.07 11.64 1.48
C LEU A 38 22.74 12.09 0.06
N ASN A 39 21.74 11.46 -0.58
CA ASN A 39 21.23 11.92 -1.88
C ASN A 39 20.62 13.34 -1.82
N ARG A 40 20.18 13.78 -0.63
CA ARG A 40 19.65 15.13 -0.41
C ARG A 40 20.76 16.15 -0.11
N LEU A 41 21.85 15.76 0.56
CA LEU A 41 22.97 16.66 0.88
C LEU A 41 23.58 17.34 -0.36
N GLY A 42 23.51 16.70 -1.53
CA GLY A 42 23.91 17.31 -2.81
C GLY A 42 22.95 18.38 -3.35
N ASN A 43 21.69 18.42 -2.88
CA ASN A 43 20.65 19.36 -3.31
C ASN A 43 20.33 20.35 -2.17
N SER A 44 21.13 21.42 -2.15
CA SER A 44 21.10 22.56 -1.23
C SER A 44 19.73 23.25 -1.12
N SER A 45 18.86 22.82 -0.21
CA SER A 45 17.79 23.67 0.31
C SER A 45 17.73 23.56 1.84
N SER A 46 18.01 24.68 2.52
CA SER A 46 18.06 24.80 3.98
C SER A 46 16.71 24.64 4.67
N SER A 47 15.60 24.68 3.91
CA SER A 47 14.26 24.36 4.40
C SER A 47 13.78 22.99 3.89
N LEU A 48 13.15 22.23 4.78
CA LEU A 48 12.49 20.97 4.44
C LEU A 48 11.11 21.33 3.89
N SER A 49 10.98 21.37 2.56
CA SER A 49 9.68 21.63 1.94
C SER A 49 8.69 20.50 2.27
N LEU A 50 7.39 20.80 2.32
CA LEU A 50 6.36 19.80 2.60
C LEU A 50 6.39 18.64 1.58
N SER A 51 6.69 18.91 0.31
CA SER A 51 6.84 17.85 -0.70
C SER A 51 8.05 16.97 -0.44
N THR A 52 9.17 17.55 0.00
CA THR A 52 10.36 16.79 0.42
C THR A 52 10.06 15.91 1.65
N PHE A 53 9.35 16.45 2.64
CA PHE A 53 8.94 15.70 3.83
C PHE A 53 8.06 14.49 3.46
N ILE A 54 7.05 14.72 2.62
CA ILE A 54 6.15 13.67 2.13
C ILE A 54 6.94 12.61 1.36
N ALA A 55 7.82 13.02 0.44
CA ALA A 55 8.61 12.10 -0.37
C ALA A 55 9.56 11.24 0.47
N LEU A 56 10.27 11.85 1.44
CA LEU A 56 11.17 11.12 2.34
C LEU A 56 10.41 10.14 3.21
N THR A 57 9.29 10.56 3.81
CA THR A 57 8.50 9.70 4.69
C THR A 57 7.85 8.55 3.90
N THR A 58 7.40 8.80 2.67
CA THR A 58 6.89 7.76 1.77
C THR A 58 7.99 6.78 1.38
N SER A 59 9.20 7.28 1.08
CA SER A 59 10.34 6.43 0.75
C SER A 59 10.75 5.55 1.94
N LEU A 60 10.71 6.09 3.16
CA LEU A 60 11.01 5.35 4.39
C LEU A 60 9.99 4.23 4.65
N THR A 61 8.69 4.50 4.50
CA THR A 61 7.65 3.48 4.69
C THR A 61 7.78 2.35 3.67
N GLN A 62 8.05 2.70 2.40
CA GLN A 62 8.29 1.75 1.31
C GLN A 62 9.55 0.89 1.54
N ALA A 63 10.64 1.53 1.95
CA ALA A 63 11.90 0.89 2.32
C ALA A 63 11.73 -0.15 3.44
N THR A 64 10.99 0.25 4.49
CA THR A 64 10.67 -0.64 5.62
C THR A 64 9.85 -1.84 5.13
N GLY A 65 8.87 -1.61 4.26
CA GLY A 65 8.06 -2.68 3.67
C GLY A 65 8.88 -3.65 2.80
N MET A 66 9.79 -3.13 1.99
CA MET A 66 10.69 -3.95 1.16
C MET A 66 11.60 -4.84 2.00
N TRP A 67 12.16 -4.29 3.08
CA TRP A 67 12.97 -5.08 4.00
C TRP A 67 12.15 -6.19 4.66
N ALA A 68 10.91 -5.89 5.08
CA ALA A 68 10.01 -6.89 5.61
C ALA A 68 9.73 -8.01 4.59
N CYS A 69 9.41 -7.67 3.33
CA CYS A 69 9.24 -8.66 2.26
C CYS A 69 10.46 -9.57 2.13
N TRP A 70 11.66 -8.97 2.03
CA TRP A 70 12.92 -9.72 1.93
C TRP A 70 13.12 -10.66 3.11
N TYR A 71 12.93 -10.15 4.33
CA TYR A 71 13.10 -10.91 5.55
C TYR A 71 12.14 -12.10 5.66
N PHE A 72 10.85 -11.86 5.41
CA PHE A 72 9.84 -12.92 5.48
C PHE A 72 10.03 -13.94 4.35
N ALA A 73 10.43 -13.51 3.15
CA ALA A 73 10.78 -14.42 2.05
C ALA A 73 12.00 -15.28 2.40
N TRP A 74 13.04 -14.70 3.00
CA TRP A 74 14.24 -15.42 3.42
C TRP A 74 13.93 -16.46 4.53
N ARG A 75 13.12 -16.08 5.52
CA ARG A 75 12.68 -17.03 6.56
C ARG A 75 11.80 -18.15 5.99
N TRP A 76 10.90 -17.81 5.07
CA TRP A 76 10.07 -18.78 4.36
C TRP A 76 10.93 -19.79 3.61
N TRP A 77 11.95 -19.31 2.88
CA TRP A 77 12.92 -20.15 2.18
C TRP A 77 13.67 -21.09 3.13
N ARG A 78 14.03 -20.60 4.32
CA ARG A 78 14.68 -21.39 5.39
C ARG A 78 13.72 -22.27 6.18
N LYS A 79 12.41 -22.27 5.87
CA LYS A 79 11.36 -23.01 6.59
C LYS A 79 11.35 -22.74 8.10
N VAL A 80 11.72 -21.53 8.50
CA VAL A 80 11.68 -21.10 9.91
C VAL A 80 10.23 -20.74 10.25
N PRO A 81 9.64 -21.25 11.35
CA PRO A 81 8.27 -20.91 11.72
C PRO A 81 8.13 -19.40 11.99
N ILE A 82 6.99 -18.85 11.55
CA ILE A 82 6.65 -17.42 11.65
C ILE A 82 5.22 -17.32 12.18
N ASP A 83 5.03 -16.81 13.39
CA ASP A 83 3.74 -16.25 13.83
C ASP A 83 3.42 -14.98 13.03
N PHE A 84 2.73 -15.14 11.91
CA PHE A 84 2.49 -14.03 10.99
C PHE A 84 1.38 -13.10 11.51
N GLN A 85 1.79 -12.00 12.14
CA GLN A 85 0.90 -11.02 12.72
C GLN A 85 0.39 -10.01 11.68
N PRO A 86 -0.75 -9.34 11.91
CA PRO A 86 -1.31 -8.39 10.94
C PRO A 86 -0.39 -7.23 10.56
N GLY A 87 0.44 -6.71 11.46
CA GLY A 87 1.41 -5.68 11.09
C GLY A 87 2.53 -6.21 10.17
N HIS A 88 2.87 -7.51 10.22
CA HIS A 88 3.79 -8.12 9.25
C HIS A 88 3.15 -8.13 7.86
N TRP A 89 1.86 -8.49 7.80
CA TRP A 89 1.06 -8.44 6.58
C TRP A 89 1.06 -7.03 5.97
N LEU A 90 0.82 -6.00 6.79
CA LEU A 90 0.83 -4.60 6.38
C LEU A 90 2.20 -4.15 5.82
N LEU A 91 3.30 -4.51 6.49
CA LEU A 91 4.64 -4.20 6.01
C LEU A 91 4.93 -4.86 4.67
N CYS A 92 4.58 -6.14 4.53
CA CYS A 92 4.72 -6.85 3.26
C CYS A 92 3.90 -6.19 2.15
N LEU A 93 2.68 -5.75 2.44
CA LEU A 93 1.87 -5.03 1.47
C LEU A 93 2.49 -3.70 1.06
N LEU A 94 3.08 -2.94 1.99
CA LEU A 94 3.81 -1.71 1.65
C LEU A 94 5.00 -1.98 0.71
N GLY A 95 5.75 -3.05 0.97
CA GLY A 95 6.86 -3.46 0.10
C GLY A 95 6.38 -3.86 -1.30
N ILE A 96 5.32 -4.66 -1.38
CA ILE A 96 4.72 -5.06 -2.67
C ILE A 96 4.18 -3.83 -3.41
N LEU A 97 3.51 -2.92 -2.72
CA LEU A 97 3.03 -1.68 -3.32
C LEU A 97 4.17 -0.85 -3.90
N PHE A 98 5.31 -0.76 -3.20
CA PHE A 98 6.50 -0.10 -3.73
C PHE A 98 6.99 -0.73 -5.03
N VAL A 99 7.17 -2.06 -5.07
CA VAL A 99 7.59 -2.77 -6.29
C VAL A 99 6.63 -2.48 -7.43
N LEU A 100 5.32 -2.56 -7.18
CA LEU A 100 4.31 -2.30 -8.18
C LEU A 100 4.34 -0.86 -8.68
N LEU A 101 4.57 0.13 -7.80
CA LEU A 101 4.69 1.54 -8.19
C LEU A 101 5.96 1.81 -9.02
N VAL A 102 7.07 1.12 -8.72
CA VAL A 102 8.30 1.21 -9.52
C VAL A 102 8.06 0.62 -10.91
N ILE A 103 7.42 -0.55 -10.99
CA ILE A 103 7.07 -1.19 -12.27
C ILE A 103 6.12 -0.30 -13.07
N ASP A 104 5.06 0.22 -12.44
CA ASP A 104 4.08 1.14 -13.04
C ASP A 104 4.79 2.38 -13.63
N ARG A 105 5.66 3.04 -12.85
CA ARG A 105 6.42 4.20 -13.32
C ARG A 105 7.33 3.87 -14.51
N ARG A 106 7.96 2.70 -14.51
CA ARG A 106 8.80 2.24 -15.63
C ARG A 106 7.97 1.93 -16.88
N LEU A 107 6.86 1.21 -16.72
CA LEU A 107 5.92 0.93 -17.81
C LEU A 107 5.39 2.21 -18.43
N GLN A 108 4.94 3.17 -17.60
CA GLN A 108 4.51 4.48 -18.08
C GLN A 108 5.61 5.18 -18.86
N SER A 109 6.84 5.24 -18.32
CA SER A 109 7.95 5.89 -19.04
C SER A 109 8.27 5.26 -20.39
N TRP A 110 8.14 3.93 -20.51
CA TRP A 110 8.35 3.23 -21.78
C TRP A 110 7.23 3.48 -22.77
N LEU A 111 5.98 3.46 -22.29
CA LEU A 111 4.81 3.77 -23.12
C LEU A 111 4.86 5.21 -23.62
N PHE A 112 5.19 6.20 -22.78
CA PHE A 112 5.21 7.61 -23.20
C PHE A 112 6.37 7.98 -24.13
N VAL A 113 7.52 7.30 -24.06
CA VAL A 113 8.63 7.53 -25.01
C VAL A 113 8.28 7.08 -26.44
N SER A 114 7.28 6.20 -26.61
CA SER A 114 6.86 5.71 -27.93
C SER A 114 5.77 6.55 -28.63
N PHE A 115 5.17 7.55 -27.98
CA PHE A 115 4.05 8.33 -28.53
C PHE A 115 4.39 9.82 -28.72
N ASP A 116 5.33 10.12 -29.62
CA ASP A 116 5.67 11.52 -30.01
C ASP A 116 4.70 12.13 -31.04
N THR A 117 3.64 11.42 -31.46
CA THR A 117 2.68 11.89 -32.47
C THR A 117 1.28 12.00 -31.90
N VAL A 118 0.92 13.19 -31.42
CA VAL A 118 -0.40 13.51 -30.85
C VAL A 118 -1.40 13.83 -31.97
N THR A 119 -2.03 12.81 -32.55
CA THR A 119 -3.26 12.96 -33.34
C THR A 119 -4.05 11.65 -33.26
N GLU A 120 -5.28 11.68 -32.72
CA GLU A 120 -6.20 10.55 -32.46
C GLU A 120 -5.81 9.53 -31.36
N ASP A 121 -4.53 9.33 -31.06
CA ASP A 121 -4.06 8.31 -30.11
C ASP A 121 -4.29 8.59 -28.61
N VAL A 122 -4.99 9.67 -28.26
CA VAL A 122 -5.21 10.03 -26.85
C VAL A 122 -6.12 9.02 -26.14
N LEU A 123 -7.15 8.50 -26.81
CA LEU A 123 -8.07 7.54 -26.18
C LEU A 123 -7.42 6.16 -25.98
N THR A 124 -6.63 5.71 -26.96
CA THR A 124 -5.79 4.50 -26.89
C THR A 124 -4.71 4.67 -25.80
N THR A 125 -3.98 5.79 -25.79
CA THR A 125 -2.96 6.08 -24.77
C THR A 125 -3.55 6.12 -23.36
N MET A 126 -4.72 6.74 -23.18
CA MET A 126 -5.41 6.75 -21.90
C MET A 126 -5.83 5.33 -21.48
N SER A 127 -6.34 4.51 -22.41
CA SER A 127 -6.73 3.13 -22.10
C SER A 127 -5.57 2.26 -21.57
N TYR A 128 -4.34 2.48 -22.04
CA TYR A 128 -3.15 1.81 -21.51
C TYR A 128 -2.85 2.24 -20.07
N LEU A 129 -2.95 3.53 -19.75
CA LEU A 129 -2.81 4.01 -18.37
C LEU A 129 -3.87 3.39 -17.47
N PHE A 130 -5.11 3.24 -17.97
CA PHE A 130 -6.17 2.59 -17.23
C PHE A 130 -5.86 1.12 -16.91
N LEU A 131 -5.36 0.40 -17.90
CA LEU A 131 -4.98 -1.01 -17.76
C LEU A 131 -3.83 -1.19 -16.75
N VAL A 132 -2.79 -0.35 -16.81
CA VAL A 132 -1.65 -0.43 -15.88
C VAL A 132 -2.11 -0.21 -14.44
N VAL A 133 -2.97 0.78 -14.21
CA VAL A 133 -3.53 1.05 -12.87
C VAL A 133 -4.44 -0.10 -12.41
N ALA A 134 -5.28 -0.67 -13.27
CA ALA A 134 -6.12 -1.80 -12.92
C ALA A 134 -5.29 -3.04 -12.57
N LEU A 135 -4.28 -3.36 -13.38
CA LEU A 135 -3.35 -4.46 -13.15
C LEU A 135 -2.62 -4.29 -11.81
N ARG A 136 -2.16 -3.07 -11.49
CA ARG A 136 -1.56 -2.75 -10.19
C ARG A 136 -2.49 -3.10 -9.02
N HIS A 137 -3.76 -2.70 -9.09
CA HIS A 137 -4.72 -3.00 -8.02
C HIS A 137 -5.02 -4.50 -7.91
N LEU A 138 -5.17 -5.19 -9.04
CA LEU A 138 -5.36 -6.64 -9.06
C LEU A 138 -4.18 -7.40 -8.43
N LEU A 139 -2.95 -7.03 -8.80
CA LEU A 139 -1.73 -7.62 -8.22
C LEU A 139 -1.62 -7.33 -6.72
N PHE A 140 -1.94 -6.11 -6.29
CA PHE A 140 -1.96 -5.75 -4.87
C PHE A 140 -3.01 -6.54 -4.08
N LEU A 141 -4.22 -6.70 -4.63
CA LEU A 141 -5.29 -7.50 -4.03
C LEU A 141 -4.89 -8.98 -3.95
N ALA A 142 -4.33 -9.53 -5.03
CA ALA A 142 -3.84 -10.91 -5.07
C ALA A 142 -2.78 -11.15 -3.97
N ALA A 143 -1.80 -10.25 -3.85
CA ALA A 143 -0.82 -10.29 -2.78
C ALA A 143 -1.46 -10.27 -1.38
N GLY A 144 -2.42 -9.37 -1.15
CA GLY A 144 -3.12 -9.28 0.13
C GLY A 144 -3.94 -10.52 0.50
N LEU A 145 -4.48 -11.23 -0.49
CA LEU A 145 -5.26 -12.45 -0.29
C LEU A 145 -4.39 -13.69 -0.07
N ILE A 146 -3.24 -13.76 -0.75
CA ILE A 146 -2.27 -14.87 -0.66
C ILE A 146 -1.50 -14.82 0.66
N LEU A 147 -1.08 -13.63 1.11
CA LEU A 147 -0.35 -13.49 2.36
C LEU A 147 -1.24 -13.92 3.55
N PRO A 148 -0.70 -14.70 4.49
CA PRO A 148 -1.47 -15.19 5.63
C PRO A 148 -1.87 -14.00 6.51
N VAL A 149 -3.15 -13.87 6.87
CA VAL A 149 -3.62 -12.87 7.83
C VAL A 149 -4.99 -13.27 8.35
N ARG A 150 -5.30 -12.89 9.59
CA ARG A 150 -6.62 -13.09 10.18
C ARG A 150 -7.69 -12.39 9.34
N TRP A 151 -8.83 -13.06 9.17
CA TRP A 151 -9.94 -12.60 8.34
C TRP A 151 -10.34 -11.14 8.52
N PRO A 152 -10.48 -10.59 9.74
CA PRO A 152 -10.91 -9.20 9.93
C PRO A 152 -9.98 -8.18 9.30
N TRP A 153 -8.67 -8.44 9.28
CA TRP A 153 -7.70 -7.54 8.68
C TRP A 153 -7.77 -7.51 7.15
N ARG A 154 -8.35 -8.55 6.52
CA ARG A 154 -8.60 -8.56 5.07
C ARG A 154 -9.63 -7.51 4.65
N ILE A 155 -10.45 -6.98 5.57
CA ILE A 155 -11.39 -5.88 5.29
C ILE A 155 -10.62 -4.64 4.80
N LEU A 156 -9.34 -4.47 5.16
CA LEU A 156 -8.52 -3.37 4.63
C LEU A 156 -8.35 -3.45 3.10
N LEU A 157 -8.47 -4.65 2.51
CA LEU A 157 -8.44 -4.84 1.04
C LEU A 157 -9.72 -4.37 0.35
N LEU A 158 -10.79 -4.11 1.09
CA LEU A 158 -12.02 -3.55 0.50
C LEU A 158 -11.74 -2.19 -0.13
N SER A 159 -10.87 -1.38 0.47
CA SER A 159 -10.55 -0.07 -0.09
C SER A 159 -9.84 -0.11 -1.45
N PRO A 160 -8.71 -0.82 -1.66
CA PRO A 160 -8.12 -0.96 -3.00
C PRO A 160 -9.07 -1.62 -4.01
N PHE A 161 -9.98 -2.49 -3.55
CA PHE A 161 -11.04 -3.00 -4.41
C PHE A 161 -12.03 -1.91 -4.84
N LEU A 162 -12.54 -1.10 -3.90
CA LEU A 162 -13.46 0.00 -4.20
C LEU A 162 -12.80 1.08 -5.08
N GLU A 163 -11.53 1.40 -4.83
CA GLU A 163 -10.76 2.30 -5.71
C GLU A 163 -10.65 1.74 -7.13
N MET A 164 -10.39 0.44 -7.29
CA MET A 164 -10.36 -0.22 -8.59
C MET A 164 -11.74 -0.15 -9.28
N VAL A 165 -12.83 -0.43 -8.56
CA VAL A 165 -14.21 -0.35 -9.11
C VAL A 165 -14.52 1.08 -9.56
N ALA A 166 -14.18 2.09 -8.75
CA ALA A 166 -14.35 3.49 -9.13
C ALA A 166 -13.54 3.85 -10.38
N PHE A 167 -12.32 3.33 -10.50
CA PHE A 167 -11.45 3.57 -11.65
C PHE A 167 -11.95 2.88 -12.93
N LEU A 168 -12.51 1.67 -12.81
CA LEU A 168 -13.16 0.97 -13.93
C LEU A 168 -14.45 1.66 -14.36
N PHE A 169 -15.25 2.12 -13.40
CA PHE A 169 -16.44 2.93 -13.69
C PHE A 169 -16.05 4.21 -14.45
N LEU A 170 -14.95 4.85 -14.05
CA LEU A 170 -14.42 6.04 -14.72
C LEU A 170 -14.02 5.77 -16.17
N PHE A 171 -13.31 4.66 -16.41
CA PHE A 171 -12.92 4.25 -17.74
C PHE A 171 -14.16 4.06 -18.63
N TYR A 172 -15.16 3.34 -18.13
CA TYR A 172 -16.43 3.13 -18.83
C TYR A 172 -17.19 4.44 -19.05
N ALA A 173 -17.22 5.34 -18.06
CA ALA A 173 -17.84 6.65 -18.19
C ALA A 173 -17.16 7.48 -19.29
N MET A 174 -15.83 7.51 -19.36
CA MET A 174 -15.12 8.21 -20.45
C MET A 174 -15.40 7.59 -21.83
N HIS A 175 -15.40 6.26 -21.91
CA HIS A 175 -15.64 5.57 -23.17
C HIS A 175 -17.08 5.74 -23.67
N SER A 176 -18.06 5.67 -22.77
CA SER A 176 -19.46 5.93 -23.08
C SER A 176 -19.73 7.42 -23.36
N MET A 177 -19.01 8.34 -22.70
CA MET A 177 -19.15 9.76 -22.99
C MET A 177 -18.65 10.13 -24.38
N ALA A 178 -17.66 9.44 -24.96
CA ALA A 178 -17.28 9.65 -26.36
C ALA A 178 -18.46 9.45 -27.34
N SER A 179 -19.51 8.71 -26.94
CA SER A 179 -20.70 8.44 -27.76
C SER A 179 -21.87 9.41 -27.56
N THR A 180 -21.79 10.38 -26.64
CA THR A 180 -22.89 11.33 -26.35
C THR A 180 -22.55 12.78 -26.77
N PRO A 181 -23.36 13.48 -27.59
CA PRO A 181 -23.02 14.81 -28.12
C PRO A 181 -23.40 16.00 -27.22
N SER A 182 -24.01 15.79 -26.05
CA SER A 182 -24.73 16.85 -25.31
C SER A 182 -23.88 17.82 -24.49
N LEU A 183 -22.59 17.56 -24.27
CA LEU A 183 -21.68 18.42 -23.49
C LEU A 183 -20.37 18.66 -24.25
N PRO A 184 -19.72 19.83 -24.08
CA PRO A 184 -18.37 20.05 -24.58
C PRO A 184 -17.40 18.99 -24.03
N PRO A 185 -16.48 18.44 -24.85
CA PRO A 185 -15.59 17.35 -24.44
C PRO A 185 -14.68 17.70 -23.26
N HIS A 186 -14.24 18.96 -23.14
CA HIS A 186 -13.40 19.43 -22.04
C HIS A 186 -14.13 19.48 -20.69
N LEU A 187 -15.44 19.82 -20.67
CA LEU A 187 -16.26 19.82 -19.45
C LEU A 187 -16.58 18.41 -18.96
N ARG A 188 -16.75 17.47 -19.90
CA ARG A 188 -16.94 16.05 -19.57
C ARG A 188 -15.69 15.44 -18.96
N LEU A 189 -14.54 15.67 -19.60
CA LEU A 189 -13.26 15.19 -19.09
C LEU A 189 -12.98 15.76 -17.69
N SER A 190 -13.21 17.05 -17.47
CA SER A 190 -12.99 17.68 -16.16
C SER A 190 -13.93 17.14 -15.08
N PHE A 191 -15.22 16.94 -15.38
CA PHE A 191 -16.17 16.36 -14.44
C PHE A 191 -15.77 14.93 -14.07
N THR A 192 -15.42 14.12 -15.05
CA THR A 192 -15.00 12.73 -14.86
C THR A 192 -13.72 12.66 -14.01
N MET A 193 -12.67 13.41 -14.36
CA MET A 193 -11.44 13.48 -13.54
C MET A 193 -11.72 13.93 -12.10
N ARG A 194 -12.59 14.94 -11.92
CA ARG A 194 -12.99 15.42 -10.59
C ARG A 194 -13.71 14.35 -9.77
N SER A 195 -14.60 13.56 -10.39
CA SER A 195 -15.27 12.43 -9.73
C SER A 195 -14.28 11.32 -9.37
N ALA A 196 -13.30 11.03 -10.22
CA ALA A 196 -12.24 10.04 -9.95
C ALA A 196 -11.41 10.41 -8.72
N ASP A 197 -11.00 11.67 -8.66
CA ASP A 197 -10.20 12.18 -7.55
C ASP A 197 -10.98 12.18 -6.25
N LEU A 198 -12.26 12.59 -6.28
CA LEU A 198 -13.15 12.50 -5.12
C LEU A 198 -13.29 11.05 -4.63
N ALA A 199 -13.51 10.10 -5.54
CA ALA A 199 -13.57 8.68 -5.20
C ALA A 199 -12.25 8.20 -4.56
N GLY A 200 -11.11 8.65 -5.08
CA GLY A 200 -9.79 8.37 -4.49
C GLY A 200 -9.58 9.00 -3.11
N GLN A 201 -10.10 10.21 -2.86
CA GLN A 201 -10.08 10.84 -1.54
C GLN A 201 -10.94 10.07 -0.53
N VAL A 202 -12.16 9.69 -0.92
CA VAL A 202 -13.05 8.86 -0.08
C VAL A 202 -12.41 7.50 0.19
N GLY A 203 -11.86 6.85 -0.83
CA GLY A 203 -11.18 5.56 -0.73
C GLY A 203 -9.99 5.60 0.25
N THR A 204 -9.13 6.62 0.13
CA THR A 204 -7.99 6.81 1.04
C THR A 204 -8.40 7.18 2.46
N SER A 205 -9.44 8.00 2.63
CA SER A 205 -10.01 8.33 3.95
C SER A 205 -10.56 7.09 4.63
N LEU A 206 -11.28 6.24 3.89
CA LEU A 206 -11.78 4.96 4.37
C LEU A 206 -10.64 4.04 4.82
N ARG A 207 -9.49 4.02 4.13
CA ARG A 207 -8.31 3.23 4.57
C ARG A 207 -7.81 3.64 5.94
N VAL A 208 -7.70 4.95 6.17
CA VAL A 208 -7.23 5.49 7.45
C VAL A 208 -8.19 5.08 8.56
N LEU A 209 -9.50 5.28 8.36
CA LEU A 209 -10.52 4.93 9.33
C LEU A 209 -10.58 3.41 9.59
N LEU A 210 -10.52 2.58 8.55
CA LEU A 210 -10.49 1.12 8.68
C LEU A 210 -9.25 0.66 9.45
N LEU A 211 -8.08 1.25 9.17
CA LEU A 211 -6.85 0.90 9.89
C LEU A 211 -6.92 1.26 11.37
N ILE A 212 -7.45 2.44 11.71
CA ILE A 212 -7.67 2.84 13.11
C ILE A 212 -8.69 1.89 13.77
N GLY A 213 -9.82 1.63 13.12
CA GLY A 213 -10.85 0.73 13.65
C GLY A 213 -10.33 -0.69 13.88
N LEU A 214 -9.58 -1.24 12.93
CA LEU A 214 -8.97 -2.56 13.03
C LEU A 214 -7.91 -2.62 14.13
N THR A 215 -7.07 -1.59 14.28
CA THR A 215 -6.05 -1.58 15.34
C THR A 215 -6.67 -1.48 16.74
N ILE A 216 -7.72 -0.68 16.92
CA ILE A 216 -8.49 -0.61 18.17
C ILE A 216 -9.15 -1.97 18.45
N TRP A 217 -9.86 -2.52 17.47
CA TRP A 217 -10.52 -3.82 17.60
C TRP A 217 -9.52 -4.94 17.93
N ASP A 218 -8.35 -4.95 17.29
CA ASP A 218 -7.30 -5.94 17.51
C ASP A 218 -6.67 -5.83 18.91
N ARG A 219 -6.50 -4.59 19.41
CA ARG A 219 -6.04 -4.33 20.78
C ARG A 219 -7.05 -4.81 21.83
N LEU A 220 -8.34 -4.61 21.59
CA LEU A 220 -9.42 -5.03 22.50
C LEU A 220 -9.60 -6.55 22.52
N THR A 221 -9.48 -7.20 21.36
CA THR A 221 -9.72 -8.65 21.24
C THR A 221 -8.49 -9.51 21.51
N THR A 222 -7.26 -8.96 21.38
CA THR A 222 -6.01 -9.72 21.57
C THR A 222 -4.88 -8.94 22.29
N PRO A 223 -5.05 -8.56 23.57
CA PRO A 223 -4.15 -7.64 24.25
C PRO A 223 -2.72 -8.17 24.55
N THR A 224 -2.52 -9.48 24.66
CA THR A 224 -1.28 -10.08 25.21
C THR A 224 -0.37 -10.77 24.18
N THR A 225 -0.56 -10.54 22.88
CA THR A 225 0.11 -11.36 21.82
C THR A 225 0.82 -10.56 20.73
N ARG A 226 0.89 -9.22 20.81
CA ARG A 226 1.43 -8.40 19.72
C ARG A 226 2.87 -8.01 19.94
N ASP A 227 3.71 -8.35 18.96
CA ASP A 227 5.10 -7.94 18.94
C ASP A 227 5.21 -6.47 18.52
N TRP A 228 6.29 -5.79 18.89
CA TRP A 228 6.52 -4.39 18.49
C TRP A 228 6.44 -4.17 16.97
N LEU A 229 6.85 -5.18 16.20
CA LEU A 229 6.79 -5.14 14.74
C LEU A 229 5.36 -5.03 14.20
N HIS A 230 4.37 -5.58 14.91
CA HIS A 230 2.97 -5.38 14.56
C HIS A 230 2.62 -3.89 14.56
N TRP A 231 2.98 -3.19 15.64
CA TRP A 231 2.72 -1.75 15.79
C TRP A 231 3.49 -0.91 14.78
N VAL A 232 4.74 -1.28 14.48
CA VAL A 232 5.52 -0.64 13.41
C VAL A 232 4.80 -0.76 12.07
N GLY A 233 4.26 -1.94 11.73
CA GLY A 233 3.48 -2.12 10.51
C GLY A 233 2.23 -1.26 10.45
N CYS A 234 1.50 -1.16 11.56
CA CYS A 234 0.33 -0.27 11.68
C CYS A 234 0.71 1.20 11.50
N VAL A 235 1.77 1.67 12.17
CA VAL A 235 2.24 3.07 12.10
C VAL A 235 2.75 3.41 10.70
N MET A 236 3.58 2.57 10.08
CA MET A 236 4.11 2.82 8.74
C MET A 236 2.99 2.87 7.70
N THR A 237 1.98 2.01 7.83
CA THR A 237 0.83 2.01 6.94
C THR A 237 -0.06 3.23 7.17
N PHE A 238 -0.27 3.61 8.42
CA PHE A 238 -1.01 4.81 8.79
C PHE A 238 -0.35 6.07 8.23
N LEU A 239 0.97 6.19 8.38
CA LEU A 239 1.75 7.28 7.80
C LEU A 239 1.59 7.32 6.28
N TYR A 240 1.74 6.18 5.60
CA TYR A 240 1.59 6.09 4.15
C TYR A 240 0.19 6.55 3.68
N PHE A 241 -0.89 6.04 4.31
CA PHE A 241 -2.26 6.41 3.95
C PHE A 241 -2.55 7.89 4.23
N THR A 242 -2.12 8.40 5.38
CA THR A 242 -2.35 9.80 5.77
C THR A 242 -1.61 10.77 4.85
N LEU A 243 -0.36 10.47 4.50
CA LEU A 243 0.40 11.31 3.56
C LEU A 243 -0.20 11.27 2.15
N THR A 244 -0.65 10.10 1.70
CA THR A 244 -1.35 9.97 0.41
C THR A 244 -2.64 10.80 0.40
N LEU A 245 -3.40 10.78 1.50
CA LEU A 245 -4.60 11.59 1.65
C LEU A 245 -4.26 13.09 1.65
N LEU A 246 -3.24 13.53 2.40
CA LEU A 246 -2.80 14.93 2.43
C LEU A 246 -2.40 15.45 1.04
N VAL A 247 -1.68 14.65 0.25
CA VAL A 247 -1.34 15.00 -1.13
C VAL A 247 -2.60 15.18 -1.97
N ARG A 248 -3.55 14.24 -1.89
CA ARG A 248 -4.81 14.30 -2.65
C ARG A 248 -5.69 15.47 -2.26
N LEU A 249 -5.75 15.83 -0.97
CA LEU A 249 -6.50 16.99 -0.47
C LEU A 249 -5.87 18.30 -0.93
N ARG A 250 -4.53 18.41 -0.92
CA ARG A 250 -3.83 19.63 -1.32
C ARG A 250 -3.97 19.94 -2.81
N LEU A 251 -4.03 18.91 -3.66
CA LEU A 251 -4.28 19.07 -5.10
C LEU A 251 -5.66 19.68 -5.41
N PHE A 252 -6.57 19.76 -4.42
CA PHE A 252 -7.95 20.22 -4.59
C PHE A 252 -8.27 21.55 -3.90
N ALA A 253 -7.35 22.06 -3.07
CA ALA A 253 -7.52 23.32 -2.35
C ALA A 253 -7.20 24.56 -3.21
N PHE A 254 -6.91 24.37 -4.50
CA PHE A 254 -6.58 25.40 -5.49
C PHE A 254 -7.42 25.23 -6.74
#